data_AF-A0A966TLM4-F1
#
_entry.id   AF-A0A966TLM4-F1
#
_cell.length_a   1.000
_cell.length_b   1.000
_cell.length_c   1.000
_cell.angle_alpha   90.00
_cell.angle_beta   90.00
_cell.angle_gamma   90.00
#
_symmetry.space_group_name_H-M   'P 1'
#
loop_
_entity.id
_entity.type
_entity.pdbx_description
1 polymer ?
#
loop_
_entity_poly.entity_id
_entity_poly.type
_entity_poly.pdbx_seq_one_letter_code
_entity_poly.pdbx_strand_id
1 'polypeptide(L)' 'MTEQLMKTVVDCATGEVKSIPLTAAEIAQRDQDAAAFAAQKEAEEAAAAAKEALKASARAKLIAGQPLTEEEAAVLVI' A
#
# COMPACT_ATOMS: atom_id res chain seq x y z
N MET A 1 29.35 -10.01 5.36
CA MET A 1 29.20 -9.39 6.69
C MET A 1 27.73 -9.50 7.05
N THR A 2 27.38 -10.13 8.16
CA THR A 2 25.98 -10.25 8.59
C THR A 2 25.59 -8.91 9.21
N GLU A 3 24.91 -8.05 8.45
CA GLU A 3 24.35 -6.82 9.02
C GLU A 3 23.27 -7.22 10.03
N GLN A 4 23.59 -7.08 11.32
CA GLN A 4 22.61 -7.22 12.39
C GLN A 4 21.77 -5.95 12.42
N LEU A 5 20.47 -6.09 12.16
CA LEU A 5 19.50 -5.02 12.29
C LEU A 5 19.42 -4.59 13.76
N MET A 6 19.59 -3.28 14.02
CA MET A 6 19.57 -2.71 15.37
C MET A 6 18.31 -1.85 15.55
N LYS A 7 17.66 -1.95 16.70
CA LYS A 7 16.63 -1.01 17.15
C LYS A 7 17.24 0.01 18.10
N THR A 8 16.79 1.25 17.99
CA THR A 8 17.15 2.32 18.91
C THR A 8 16.02 2.50 19.92
N VAL A 9 16.32 2.34 21.19
CA VAL A 9 15.41 2.57 22.31
C VAL A 9 15.83 3.86 22.99
N VAL A 10 14.94 4.86 22.99
CA VAL A 10 15.14 6.14 23.64
C VAL A 10 14.29 6.18 24.91
N ASP A 11 14.93 6.38 26.05
CA ASP A 11 14.24 6.61 27.32
C ASP A 11 13.79 8.07 27.39
N CYS A 12 12.48 8.31 27.35
CA CYS A 12 11.91 9.66 27.34
C CYS A 12 12.02 10.40 28.68
N ALA A 13 12.40 9.73 29.78
CA ALA A 13 12.56 10.34 31.09
C ALA A 13 14.01 10.76 31.37
N THR A 14 14.99 10.00 30.87
CA THR A 14 16.42 10.25 31.10
C THR A 14 17.16 10.77 29.87
N GLY A 15 16.58 10.61 28.68
CA GLY A 15 17.23 10.94 27.40
C GLY A 15 18.29 9.93 26.97
N GLU A 16 18.43 8.80 27.67
CA GLU A 16 19.37 7.75 27.27
C GLU A 16 18.93 7.07 25.98
N VAL A 17 19.89 6.89 25.06
CA VAL A 17 19.69 6.20 23.78
C VAL A 17 20.48 4.91 23.78
N LYS A 18 19.80 3.77 23.57
CA LYS A 18 20.43 2.44 23.52
C LYS A 18 20.15 1.77 22.18
N SER A 19 21.20 1.28 21.53
CA SER A 19 21.10 0.47 20.32
C SER A 19 21.18 -1.00 20.68
N ILE A 20 20.11 -1.76 20.42
CA ILE A 20 19.96 -3.17 20.80
C ILE A 20 19.72 -3.97 19.51
N PRO A 21 20.35 -5.13 19.31
CA PRO A 21 20.05 -5.98 18.16
C PRO A 21 18.59 -6.44 18.19
N LEU A 22 17.95 -6.42 17.01
CA LEU A 22 16.65 -7.04 16.83
C LEU A 22 16.75 -8.54 17.08
N THR A 23 15.75 -9.07 17.79
CA THR A 23 15.61 -10.50 18.00
C THR A 23 15.14 -11.17 16.69
N ALA A 24 15.39 -12.48 16.56
CA ALA A 24 14.97 -13.24 15.38
C ALA A 24 13.44 -13.16 15.14
N ALA A 25 12.65 -13.10 16.21
CA ALA A 25 11.20 -12.95 16.13
C ALA A 25 10.78 -11.59 15.55
N GLU A 26 11.44 -10.50 15.96
CA GLU A 26 11.16 -9.16 15.43
C GLU A 26 11.55 -9.03 13.96
N ILE A 27 12.66 -9.68 13.56
CA ILE A 27 13.06 -9.74 12.14
C ILE A 27 12.02 -10.48 11.31
N ALA A 28 11.57 -11.65 11.80
CA ALA A 28 10.54 -12.45 11.11
C ALA A 28 9.21 -11.68 10.98
N GLN A 29 8.79 -10.97 12.03
CA GLN A 29 7.58 -10.15 11.98
C GLN A 29 7.72 -9.02 10.95
N ARG A 30 8.84 -8.30 10.95
CA ARG A 30 9.10 -7.23 9.97
C ARG A 30 9.04 -7.74 8.53
N ASP A 31 9.60 -8.92 8.28
CA ASP A 31 9.61 -9.51 6.93
C ASP A 31 8.19 -9.98 6.53
N GLN A 32 7.38 -10.48 7.47
CA GLN A 32 5.95 -10.78 7.23
C GLN A 32 5.13 -9.52 6.96
N ASP A 33 5.32 -8.47 7.75
CA ASP A 33 4.64 -7.19 7.58
C ASP A 33 5.00 -6.56 6.23
N ALA A 34 6.27 -6.63 5.83
CA ALA A 34 6.74 -6.16 4.53
C ALA A 34 6.09 -6.93 3.37
N ALA A 35 6.00 -8.25 3.48
CA ALA A 35 5.34 -9.08 2.47
C ALA A 35 3.83 -8.80 2.38
N ALA A 36 3.16 -8.65 3.53
CA ALA A 36 1.74 -8.32 3.59
C ALA A 36 1.45 -6.93 3.01
N PHE A 37 2.30 -5.95 3.32
CA PHE A 37 2.19 -4.60 2.75
C PHE A 37 2.41 -4.59 1.24
N ALA A 38 3.42 -5.31 0.74
CA ALA A 38 3.66 -5.42 -0.70
C ALA A 38 2.46 -6.01 -1.43
N ALA A 39 1.85 -7.08 -0.89
CA ALA A 39 0.66 -7.70 -1.47
C ALA A 39 -0.56 -6.76 -1.44
N GLN A 40 -0.76 -6.01 -0.35
CA GLN A 40 -1.83 -5.01 -0.27
C GLN A 40 -1.61 -3.87 -1.26
N LYS A 41 -0.38 -3.39 -1.39
CA LYS A 41 -0.04 -2.34 -2.34
C LYS A 41 -0.28 -2.74 -3.78
N GLU A 42 0.13 -3.96 -4.16
CA GLU A 42 -0.14 -4.48 -5.49
C GLU A 42 -1.65 -4.59 -5.78
N ALA A 43 -2.45 -5.02 -4.79
CA ALA A 43 -3.91 -5.08 -4.92
C ALA A 43 -4.55 -3.68 -5.02
N GLU A 44 -4.09 -2.71 -4.22
CA GLU A 44 -4.55 -1.32 -4.30
C GLU A 44 -4.23 -0.69 -5.65
N GLU A 45 -3.01 -0.88 -6.16
CA GLU A 45 -2.57 -0.36 -7.46
C GLU A 45 -3.35 -1.01 -8.61
N ALA A 46 -3.59 -2.32 -8.56
CA ALA A 46 -4.42 -3.02 -9.54
C ALA A 46 -5.87 -2.51 -9.53
N ALA A 47 -6.46 -2.29 -8.35
CA ALA A 47 -7.80 -1.74 -8.23
C ALA A 47 -7.89 -0.28 -8.73
N ALA A 48 -6.88 0.55 -8.44
CA ALA A 48 -6.79 1.91 -8.93
C ALA A 48 -6.65 1.94 -10.46
N ALA A 49 -5.79 1.09 -11.03
CA ALA A 49 -5.61 0.96 -12.48
C ALA A 49 -6.91 0.49 -13.17
N ALA A 50 -7.61 -0.49 -12.60
CA ALA A 50 -8.90 -0.95 -13.10
C ALA A 50 -9.96 0.17 -13.06
N LYS A 51 -10.01 0.95 -11.97
CA LYS A 51 -10.93 2.08 -11.84
C LYS A 51 -10.63 3.19 -12.85
N GLU A 52 -9.36 3.53 -13.07
CA GLU A 52 -8.98 4.52 -14.08
C GLU A 52 -9.27 4.03 -15.50
N ALA A 53 -9.07 2.74 -15.80
CA ALA A 53 -9.46 2.14 -17.07
C ALA A 53 -10.99 2.21 -17.29
N LEU A 54 -11.79 1.89 -16.27
CA LEU A 54 -13.25 2.03 -16.32
C LEU A 54 -13.65 3.49 -16.53
N LYS A 55 -12.98 4.44 -15.87
CA LYS A 55 -13.25 5.87 -16.03
C LYS A 55 -12.90 6.36 -17.43
N ALA A 56 -11.80 5.90 -18.01
CA ALA A 56 -11.42 6.22 -19.37
C ALA A 56 -12.42 5.66 -20.39
N SER A 57 -12.84 4.39 -20.22
CA SER A 57 -13.89 3.75 -21.04
C SER A 57 -15.20 4.52 -20.95
N ALA A 58 -15.65 4.84 -19.72
CA ALA A 58 -16.86 5.59 -19.45
C ALA A 58 -16.82 6.97 -20.12
N ARG A 59 -15.70 7.70 -20.01
CA ARG A 59 -15.53 9.01 -20.68
C ARG A 59 -15.59 8.87 -22.21
N ALA A 60 -14.94 7.87 -22.78
CA ALA A 60 -14.95 7.64 -24.22
C ALA A 60 -16.37 7.35 -24.74
N LYS A 61 -17.12 6.48 -24.05
CA LYS A 61 -18.52 6.17 -24.39
C LYS A 61 -19.42 7.39 -24.24
N LEU A 62 -19.26 8.17 -23.18
CA LEU A 62 -20.03 9.40 -22.97
C LEU A 62 -19.82 10.41 -24.11
N ILE A 63 -18.58 10.62 -24.54
CA ILE A 63 -18.24 11.50 -25.67
C ILE A 63 -18.83 10.95 -26.98
N ALA A 64 -18.77 9.63 -27.17
CA ALA A 64 -19.32 8.96 -28.34
C ALA A 64 -20.86 8.85 -28.36
N GLY A 65 -21.55 9.32 -27.31
CA GLY A 65 -23.00 9.18 -27.16
C GLY A 65 -23.48 7.73 -27.00
N GLN A 66 -22.60 6.83 -26.58
CA GLN A 66 -22.91 5.43 -26.33
C GLN A 66 -23.46 5.23 -24.92
N PRO A 67 -24.36 4.25 -24.71
CA PRO A 67 -24.86 3.93 -23.38
C PRO A 67 -23.71 3.44 -22.47
N LEU A 68 -23.75 3.88 -21.22
CA LEU A 68 -22.83 3.49 -20.16
C LEU A 68 -23.35 2.27 -19.41
N THR A 69 -22.46 1.39 -18.96
CA THR A 69 -22.84 0.38 -17.95
C THR A 69 -23.00 1.03 -16.57
N GLU A 70 -23.65 0.33 -15.65
CA GLU A 70 -23.84 0.80 -14.28
C GLU A 70 -22.49 1.05 -13.57
N GLU A 71 -21.49 0.18 -13.79
CA GLU A 71 -20.15 0.33 -13.22
C GLU A 71 -19.40 1.54 -13.81
N GLU A 72 -19.56 1.78 -15.11
CA GLU A 72 -18.97 2.94 -15.80
C GLU A 72 -19.64 4.26 -15.36
N ALA A 73 -20.95 4.26 -15.10
CA ALA A 73 -21.64 5.41 -14.56
C ALA A 73 -21.23 5.70 -13.10
N ALA A 74 -21.10 4.64 -12.29
CA ALA A 74 -20.71 4.76 -10.88
C ALA A 74 -19.32 5.37 -10.67
N VAL A 75 -18.40 5.25 -11.63
CA VAL A 75 -17.06 5.90 -11.54
C VAL A 75 -17.04 7.37 -11.97
N LEU A 76 -18.13 7.88 -12.57
CA LEU A 76 -18.24 9.27 -13.04
C LEU A 76 -19.10 10.16 -12.13
N VAL A 77 -20.04 9.58 -11.40
CA VAL A 77 -20.96 10.30 -10.50
C VAL A 77 -20.43 10.20 -9.07
N ILE A 78 -20.22 11.34 -8.41
CA ILE A 78 -19.67 11.48 -7.04
C ILE A 78 -20.67 12.22 -6.15
#